data_AF-A0A1Q3GM86-F1
#
_entry.id   AF-A0A1Q3GM86-F1
#
_cell.length_a   1.000
_cell.length_b   1.000
_cell.length_c   1.000
_cell.angle_alpha   90.00
_cell.angle_beta   90.00
_cell.angle_gamma   90.00
#
_symmetry.space_group_name_H-M   'P 1'
#
loop_
_entity.id
_entity.type
_entity.pdbx_description
1 polymer ?
#
loop_
_entity_poly.entity_id
_entity_poly.type
_entity_poly.pdbx_seq_one_letter_code
_entity_poly.pdbx_strand_id
1 'polypeptide(L)'
;MSHKLVAQFPYQNPGFDYPSIEDFGTAQQYLLGYPYTKEGVELLPVGTDLYDGNDVNTIYYGRTPSNSSNKPVIVFVHGYASSASVWYTGRDNAYADVYRDGYRSAFVSMTPNRHMWTNGNMLSKMLDQIKAYYGVSKVVIVAWSKGAVDTDAAIVHFGANTKVSRVFTVGGAHFGTSLAELANADLLALLNIIFMQDNDATKCLERGYMNYFRSITDNNPNNTVSVTTLGGWGNGPLARLSIPQGLLYLAEGSKSSGGNDGVIAYQNAKRPNSVSLFEGLEPYKFLGITFYDGPDETDLDHFEVTRGNLFWPYFKNILEGSSQRRSVARTKKSYNPNAIVSSKMQITQSVGGQQEFLVEENAGNITMVANLSSGQQLSVQRIGSSEVIRAVPVSNTAKDQKGLYKLGKLVPGKYRIVSNEETPAVILPESGIQVVLNTGLTDEKLVHTNDAPLTLSSSIVRANGSVVNEKIKISAMLKREVNLKLGNASSVEIPVNFEKNGNNYEAQITESLTSGIYHITLHVSGESFAKTLITSIAVTDKPKAELNNTLFSDADLSVFPNPTKGAFTVRLQAQTKPSQVTIYNHQGVIVQRFAIKANQTNLALNAEALGLPKGMYFIKLGDSKLTKRLIVD
;
A
#
# COMPACT_ATOMS: atom_id res chain seq x y z
N MET A 1 45.35 16.61 18.61
CA MET A 1 44.46 16.23 19.74
C MET A 1 43.60 17.44 20.07
N SER A 2 42.36 17.44 19.58
CA SER A 2 41.15 17.23 20.40
C SER A 2 40.73 18.47 21.18
N HIS A 3 39.74 19.21 20.66
CA HIS A 3 38.40 19.27 21.28
C HIS A 3 37.41 20.09 20.45
N LYS A 4 36.23 19.48 20.26
CA LYS A 4 34.87 20.06 20.29
C LYS A 4 34.60 21.36 19.51
N LEU A 5 33.72 21.23 18.52
CA LEU A 5 32.47 22.01 18.48
C LEU A 5 31.40 21.20 17.75
N VAL A 6 30.66 20.44 18.56
CA VAL A 6 29.29 19.99 18.25
C VAL A 6 28.39 21.20 18.55
N ALA A 7 27.69 21.70 17.54
CA ALA A 7 26.52 22.56 17.70
C ALA A 7 25.44 21.97 16.77
N GLN A 8 24.59 21.07 17.26
CA GLN A 8 23.30 21.37 17.92
C GLN A 8 22.40 22.29 17.10
N PHE A 9 21.42 21.67 16.43
CA PHE A 9 20.02 22.06 16.57
C PHE A 9 19.21 20.80 16.92
N PRO A 10 18.96 20.51 18.20
CA PRO A 10 17.98 19.50 18.58
C PRO A 10 16.65 20.24 18.75
N TYR A 11 15.84 20.31 17.70
CA TYR A 11 14.40 20.37 17.91
C TYR A 11 13.85 18.98 17.64
N GLN A 12 13.95 18.10 18.64
CA GLN A 12 13.17 16.88 18.67
C GLN A 12 11.72 17.27 18.88
N ASN A 13 10.92 17.12 17.84
CA ASN A 13 9.46 17.21 17.94
C ASN A 13 9.01 16.22 19.04
N PRO A 14 8.28 16.66 20.09
CA PRO A 14 7.79 15.77 21.13
C PRO A 14 6.78 14.79 20.52
N GLY A 15 7.28 13.63 20.10
CA GLY A 15 6.54 12.61 19.33
C GLY A 15 7.31 12.00 18.17
N PHE A 16 8.46 12.57 17.78
CA PHE A 16 9.34 12.03 16.74
C PHE A 16 10.51 11.26 17.37
N ASP A 17 10.30 9.99 17.66
CA ASP A 17 11.33 9.06 18.13
C ASP A 17 11.52 7.96 17.08
N TYR A 18 12.47 8.14 16.17
CA TYR A 18 12.90 7.12 15.21
C TYR A 18 14.37 6.75 15.50
N PRO A 19 14.67 5.53 15.97
CA PRO A 19 15.98 5.18 16.51
C PRO A 19 17.03 4.85 15.44
N SER A 20 16.69 4.88 14.14
CA SER A 20 17.66 4.68 13.05
C SER A 20 17.22 5.40 11.78
N ILE A 21 17.61 6.66 11.65
CA ILE A 21 17.52 7.40 10.39
C ILE A 21 18.91 7.36 9.79
N GLU A 22 19.08 6.63 8.69
CA GLU A 22 20.37 6.54 8.02
C GLU A 22 20.83 7.92 7.55
N ASP A 23 22.11 8.21 7.78
CA ASP A 23 22.76 9.45 7.34
C ASP A 23 23.77 9.14 6.24
N PHE A 24 23.43 9.52 5.02
CA PHE A 24 24.28 9.32 3.84
C PHE A 24 25.36 10.42 3.70
N GLY A 25 25.39 11.40 4.60
CA GLY A 25 26.34 12.50 4.57
C GLY A 25 26.06 13.52 3.45
N THR A 26 27.12 14.14 2.96
CA THR A 26 27.06 15.16 1.89
C THR A 26 26.78 14.49 0.54
N ALA A 27 25.79 14.99 -0.21
CA ALA A 27 25.46 14.40 -1.50
C ALA A 27 26.56 14.67 -2.55
N GLN A 28 26.77 13.70 -3.42
CA GLN A 28 27.57 13.87 -4.64
C GLN A 28 26.87 14.87 -5.56
N GLN A 29 27.65 15.55 -6.39
CA GLN A 29 27.15 16.65 -7.22
C GLN A 29 27.67 16.53 -8.65
N TYR A 30 26.75 16.51 -9.61
CA TYR A 30 27.07 16.44 -11.04
C TYR A 30 26.33 17.54 -11.81
N LEU A 31 26.94 18.02 -12.89
CA LEU A 31 26.32 18.96 -13.81
C LEU A 31 25.82 18.21 -15.05
N LEU A 32 24.54 18.34 -15.36
CA LEU A 32 23.96 17.76 -16.56
C LEU A 32 24.38 18.55 -17.81
N GLY A 33 24.37 17.85 -18.95
CA GLY A 33 24.40 18.47 -20.27
C GLY A 33 23.14 19.29 -20.55
N TYR A 34 23.04 19.81 -21.77
CA TYR A 34 21.77 20.33 -22.27
C TYR A 34 20.71 19.21 -22.25
N PRO A 35 19.42 19.54 -22.01
CA PRO A 35 18.37 18.55 -22.02
C PRO A 35 18.31 17.86 -23.39
N TYR A 36 18.18 16.53 -23.38
CA TYR A 36 17.94 15.77 -24.60
C TYR A 36 16.51 16.03 -25.07
N THR A 37 16.36 16.41 -26.35
CA THR A 37 15.06 16.68 -27.01
C THR A 37 14.66 15.58 -27.99
N LYS A 38 15.44 14.50 -28.09
CA LYS A 38 15.13 13.39 -28.99
C LYS A 38 13.96 12.58 -28.47
N GLU A 39 13.16 12.18 -29.42
CA GLU A 39 12.01 11.33 -29.20
C GLU A 39 12.46 9.90 -28.71
N GLY A 40 12.32 9.45 -27.43
CA GLY A 40 12.07 8.04 -26.95
C GLY A 40 11.32 7.91 -25.58
N VAL A 41 10.25 7.13 -25.37
CA VAL A 41 9.92 6.72 -23.96
C VAL A 41 10.98 5.71 -23.58
N GLU A 42 11.94 6.09 -22.75
CA GLU A 42 12.76 5.10 -22.08
C GLU A 42 11.88 4.57 -20.95
N LEU A 43 11.29 3.39 -21.17
CA LEU A 43 10.87 2.57 -20.04
C LEU A 43 12.14 2.37 -19.24
N LEU A 44 12.32 3.16 -18.17
CA LEU A 44 13.30 2.83 -17.16
C LEU A 44 12.93 1.40 -16.78
N PRO A 45 13.82 0.41 -17.02
CA PRO A 45 13.55 -0.92 -16.52
C PRO A 45 13.37 -0.71 -15.02
N VAL A 46 12.13 -0.88 -14.54
CA VAL A 46 11.86 -0.93 -13.11
C VAL A 46 12.50 -2.24 -12.72
N GLY A 47 13.78 -2.14 -12.39
CA GLY A 47 14.68 -3.27 -12.31
C GLY A 47 14.21 -4.17 -11.19
N THR A 48 14.24 -5.45 -11.48
CA THR A 48 14.20 -6.55 -10.52
C THR A 48 15.34 -6.51 -9.48
N ASP A 49 16.15 -5.45 -9.47
CA ASP A 49 17.26 -5.21 -8.56
C ASP A 49 17.02 -3.90 -7.81
N LEU A 50 16.37 -4.00 -6.64
CA LEU A 50 16.16 -2.92 -5.68
C LEU A 50 17.45 -2.58 -4.90
N TYR A 51 18.62 -2.76 -5.49
CA TYR A 51 19.87 -2.28 -4.90
C TYR A 51 19.81 -0.75 -4.77
N ASP A 52 20.40 -0.23 -3.70
CA ASP A 52 20.73 1.19 -3.61
C ASP A 52 21.55 1.53 -4.85
N GLY A 53 20.94 2.16 -5.85
CA GLY A 53 21.54 2.41 -7.15
C GLY A 53 22.88 3.14 -7.00
N ASN A 54 23.74 3.03 -8.01
CA ASN A 54 25.08 3.66 -7.99
C ASN A 54 25.04 5.20 -7.82
N ASP A 55 23.86 5.82 -7.94
CA ASP A 55 23.64 7.25 -7.80
C ASP A 55 22.87 7.66 -6.53
N VAL A 56 22.62 6.77 -5.55
CA VAL A 56 22.02 7.17 -4.28
C VAL A 56 22.84 8.28 -3.59
N ASN A 57 22.15 9.23 -2.97
CA ASN A 57 22.73 10.42 -2.36
C ASN A 57 23.46 11.33 -3.36
N THR A 58 22.81 11.61 -4.49
CA THR A 58 23.35 12.45 -5.58
C THR A 58 22.42 13.58 -5.97
N ILE A 59 22.99 14.74 -6.30
CA ILE A 59 22.32 15.89 -6.89
C ILE A 59 22.84 16.09 -8.32
N TYR A 60 21.92 16.13 -9.27
CA TYR A 60 22.18 16.51 -10.65
C TYR A 60 21.67 17.93 -10.89
N TYR A 61 22.58 18.85 -11.20
CA TYR A 61 22.23 20.22 -11.54
C TYR A 61 21.96 20.36 -13.04
N GLY A 62 20.80 20.91 -13.38
CA GLY A 62 20.50 21.33 -14.75
C GLY A 62 21.33 22.55 -15.16
N ARG A 63 21.47 22.73 -16.47
CA ARG A 63 22.06 23.93 -17.07
C ARG A 63 21.23 25.15 -16.68
N THR A 64 21.92 26.26 -16.39
CA THR A 64 21.28 27.55 -16.09
C THR A 64 20.79 28.20 -17.39
N PRO A 65 19.49 28.46 -17.57
CA PRO A 65 18.98 29.22 -18.71
C PRO A 65 19.41 30.69 -18.66
N SER A 66 19.56 31.34 -19.82
CA SER A 66 20.01 32.75 -19.90
C SER A 66 19.04 33.75 -19.26
N ASN A 67 17.75 33.42 -19.17
CA ASN A 67 16.67 34.25 -18.64
C ASN A 67 16.16 33.82 -17.25
N SER A 68 17.02 33.20 -16.42
CA SER A 68 16.57 32.52 -15.19
C SER A 68 16.65 33.32 -13.89
N SER A 69 17.19 34.54 -13.91
CA SER A 69 17.56 35.30 -12.70
C SER A 69 16.38 35.54 -11.75
N ASN A 70 15.20 35.81 -12.30
CA ASN A 70 13.98 36.14 -11.53
C ASN A 70 13.05 34.93 -11.31
N LYS A 71 13.44 33.73 -11.75
CA LYS A 71 12.63 32.51 -11.63
C LYS A 71 13.08 31.64 -10.46
N PRO A 72 12.17 30.95 -9.76
CA PRO A 72 12.54 30.02 -8.69
C PRO A 72 13.36 28.85 -9.24
N VAL A 73 14.16 28.24 -8.37
CA VAL A 73 14.81 26.95 -8.65
C VAL A 73 13.80 25.83 -8.42
N ILE A 74 13.69 24.92 -9.37
CA ILE A 74 12.83 23.74 -9.31
C ILE A 74 13.66 22.52 -8.90
N VAL A 75 13.26 21.82 -7.83
CA VAL A 75 13.90 20.58 -7.38
C VAL A 75 12.96 19.41 -7.63
N PHE A 76 13.41 18.45 -8.42
CA PHE A 76 12.66 17.26 -8.78
C PHE A 76 13.03 16.07 -7.90
N VAL A 77 12.01 15.43 -7.33
CA VAL A 77 12.11 14.31 -6.37
C VAL A 77 11.42 13.07 -6.94
N HIS A 78 12.16 11.99 -7.15
CA HIS A 78 11.61 10.73 -7.71
C HIS A 78 10.84 9.89 -6.70
N GLY A 79 10.18 8.84 -7.21
CA GLY A 79 9.40 7.87 -6.46
C GLY A 79 10.14 6.59 -6.06
N TYR A 80 9.39 5.61 -5.58
CA TYR A 80 9.89 4.29 -5.22
C TYR A 80 10.36 3.51 -6.47
N ALA A 81 11.41 2.69 -6.30
CA ALA A 81 12.03 1.89 -7.37
C ALA A 81 12.47 2.71 -8.60
N SER A 82 12.90 3.96 -8.38
CA SER A 82 13.36 4.90 -9.41
C SER A 82 14.57 5.69 -8.91
N SER A 83 15.16 6.50 -9.80
CA SER A 83 16.22 7.46 -9.50
C SER A 83 15.90 8.84 -10.07
N ALA A 84 16.81 9.81 -9.91
CA ALA A 84 16.67 11.16 -10.48
C ALA A 84 16.45 11.18 -12.01
N SER A 85 16.94 10.15 -12.71
CA SER A 85 16.91 10.03 -14.17
C SER A 85 15.51 10.16 -14.77
N VAL A 86 14.47 9.72 -14.06
CA VAL A 86 13.06 9.81 -14.50
C VAL A 86 12.63 11.20 -14.95
N TRP A 87 13.30 12.25 -14.47
CA TRP A 87 12.97 13.64 -14.76
C TRP A 87 13.75 14.25 -15.92
N TYR A 88 14.87 13.64 -16.32
CA TYR A 88 15.79 14.21 -17.31
C TYR A 88 16.18 13.26 -18.45
N THR A 89 15.76 11.99 -18.39
CA THR A 89 15.88 11.03 -19.50
C THR A 89 14.55 10.84 -20.20
N GLY A 90 14.59 10.38 -21.46
CA GLY A 90 13.41 10.11 -22.28
C GLY A 90 12.74 11.32 -22.95
N ARG A 91 11.68 11.00 -23.70
CA ARG A 91 10.74 11.86 -24.43
C ARG A 91 10.01 12.74 -23.44
N ASP A 92 9.83 14.01 -23.78
CA ASP A 92 9.03 14.96 -22.99
C ASP A 92 9.45 15.01 -21.51
N ASN A 93 10.74 14.88 -21.24
CA ASN A 93 11.26 14.94 -19.88
C ASN A 93 11.05 16.34 -19.28
N ALA A 94 10.79 16.38 -17.98
CA ALA A 94 10.55 17.62 -17.26
C ALA A 94 11.74 18.60 -17.34
N TYR A 95 12.98 18.09 -17.43
CA TYR A 95 14.16 18.93 -17.57
C TYR A 95 14.11 19.81 -18.82
N ALA A 96 13.73 19.25 -19.97
CA ALA A 96 13.60 20.00 -21.22
C ALA A 96 12.57 21.13 -21.11
N ASP A 97 11.42 20.85 -20.49
CA ASP A 97 10.34 21.82 -20.35
C ASP A 97 10.69 22.97 -19.41
N VAL A 98 11.23 22.67 -18.22
CA VAL A 98 11.63 23.73 -17.27
C VAL A 98 12.79 24.56 -17.81
N TYR A 99 13.75 23.93 -18.50
CA TYR A 99 14.89 24.62 -19.10
C TYR A 99 14.45 25.57 -20.21
N ARG A 100 13.58 25.08 -21.13
CA ARG A 100 12.98 25.89 -22.20
C ARG A 100 12.24 27.10 -21.64
N ASP A 101 11.55 26.93 -20.52
CA ASP A 101 10.81 28.01 -19.86
C ASP A 101 11.67 28.88 -18.94
N GLY A 102 12.99 28.70 -18.92
CA GLY A 102 13.92 29.59 -18.23
C GLY A 102 14.11 29.31 -16.74
N TYR A 103 13.70 28.13 -16.23
CA TYR A 103 13.87 27.78 -14.82
C TYR A 103 15.19 27.04 -14.58
N ARG A 104 15.86 27.39 -13.47
CA ARG A 104 16.97 26.61 -12.92
C ARG A 104 16.41 25.35 -12.28
N SER A 105 17.04 24.20 -12.48
CA SER A 105 16.54 22.94 -11.94
C SER A 105 17.62 22.05 -11.33
N ALA A 106 17.27 21.33 -10.27
CA ALA A 106 18.07 20.23 -9.73
C ALA A 106 17.22 18.96 -9.66
N PHE A 107 17.86 17.80 -9.79
CA PHE A 107 17.23 16.49 -9.74
C PHE A 107 17.95 15.67 -8.66
N VAL A 108 17.23 15.25 -7.63
CA VAL A 108 17.81 14.52 -6.51
C VAL A 108 17.62 13.02 -6.70
N SER A 109 18.67 12.24 -6.43
CA SER A 109 18.62 10.78 -6.43
C SER A 109 18.81 10.29 -5.00
N MET A 110 17.72 9.76 -4.44
CA MET A 110 17.60 9.26 -3.08
C MET A 110 17.47 7.74 -3.09
N THR A 111 17.33 7.12 -1.91
CA THR A 111 17.18 5.66 -1.86
C THR A 111 15.91 5.22 -2.59
N PRO A 112 15.98 4.16 -3.42
CA PRO A 112 14.83 3.68 -4.17
C PRO A 112 13.90 2.82 -3.31
N ASN A 113 14.33 2.34 -2.15
CA ASN A 113 13.68 1.28 -1.38
C ASN A 113 13.58 1.55 0.15
N ARG A 114 14.08 2.70 0.66
CA ARG A 114 13.97 3.03 2.10
C ARG A 114 12.73 3.85 2.43
N HIS A 115 12.35 3.84 3.70
CA HIS A 115 11.19 4.59 4.20
C HIS A 115 11.36 6.11 4.08
N MET A 116 10.25 6.84 4.18
CA MET A 116 10.23 8.29 3.95
C MET A 116 11.06 9.11 4.94
N TRP A 117 11.32 8.60 6.15
CA TRP A 117 12.19 9.31 7.10
C TRP A 117 13.65 9.41 6.65
N THR A 118 14.21 8.33 6.09
CA THR A 118 15.58 8.32 5.56
C THR A 118 15.69 9.27 4.36
N ASN A 119 14.77 9.15 3.40
CA ASN A 119 14.75 10.03 2.23
C ASN A 119 14.45 11.49 2.60
N GLY A 120 13.58 11.75 3.57
CA GLY A 120 13.27 13.10 4.03
C GLY A 120 14.47 13.80 4.68
N ASN A 121 15.25 13.07 5.49
CA ASN A 121 16.50 13.57 6.07
C ASN A 121 17.54 13.89 4.98
N MET A 122 17.71 12.96 4.03
CA MET A 122 18.61 13.13 2.89
C MET A 122 18.21 14.34 2.03
N LEU A 123 16.93 14.46 1.69
CA LEU A 123 16.39 15.58 0.91
C LEU A 123 16.63 16.92 1.61
N SER A 124 16.37 17.02 2.92
CA SER A 124 16.59 18.28 3.66
C SER A 124 18.05 18.77 3.55
N LYS A 125 19.02 17.85 3.57
CA LYS A 125 20.45 18.18 3.40
C LYS A 125 20.80 18.54 1.96
N MET A 126 20.27 17.80 0.99
CA MET A 126 20.44 18.13 -0.44
C MET A 126 19.90 19.53 -0.77
N LEU A 127 18.79 19.93 -0.14
CA LEU A 127 18.22 21.26 -0.32
C LEU A 127 19.17 22.37 0.16
N ASP A 128 19.99 22.15 1.18
CA ASP A 128 20.99 23.12 1.61
C ASP A 128 22.09 23.28 0.56
N GLN A 129 22.57 22.18 -0.02
CA GLN A 129 23.56 22.20 -1.11
C GLN A 129 23.00 22.88 -2.36
N ILE A 130 21.76 22.56 -2.75
CA ILE A 130 21.11 23.16 -3.92
C ILE A 130 20.91 24.66 -3.74
N LYS A 131 20.45 25.09 -2.56
CA LYS A 131 20.29 26.51 -2.23
C LYS A 131 21.62 27.26 -2.29
N ALA A 132 22.68 26.67 -1.74
CA ALA A 132 24.03 27.23 -1.79
C ALA A 132 24.54 27.34 -3.23
N TYR A 133 24.38 26.28 -4.03
CA TYR A 133 24.79 26.24 -5.44
C TYR A 133 24.13 27.34 -6.28
N TYR A 134 22.82 27.55 -6.13
CA TYR A 134 22.08 28.56 -6.90
C TYR A 134 22.02 29.94 -6.23
N GLY A 135 22.56 30.10 -5.03
CA GLY A 135 22.50 31.35 -4.26
C GLY A 135 21.07 31.78 -3.92
N VAL A 136 20.17 30.85 -3.60
CA VAL A 136 18.77 31.13 -3.29
C VAL A 136 18.40 30.75 -1.85
N SER A 137 17.45 31.48 -1.26
CA SER A 137 16.98 31.21 0.10
C SER A 137 15.91 30.10 0.16
N LYS A 138 15.17 29.88 -0.92
CA LYS A 138 14.14 28.84 -1.04
C LYS A 138 14.08 28.24 -2.45
N VAL A 139 13.57 27.02 -2.54
CA VAL A 139 13.28 26.33 -3.81
C VAL A 139 11.81 25.92 -3.91
N VAL A 140 11.37 25.56 -5.10
CA VAL A 140 10.09 24.89 -5.36
C VAL A 140 10.37 23.41 -5.60
N ILE A 141 9.57 22.51 -5.02
CA ILE A 141 9.72 21.07 -5.22
C ILE A 141 8.63 20.55 -6.17
N VAL A 142 9.00 19.67 -7.08
CA VAL A 142 8.09 18.79 -7.85
C VAL A 142 8.41 17.35 -7.46
N ALA A 143 7.46 16.64 -6.85
CA ALA A 143 7.68 15.31 -6.31
C ALA A 143 6.69 14.29 -6.90
N TRP A 144 7.19 13.11 -7.23
CA TRP A 144 6.40 12.04 -7.82
C TRP A 144 6.25 10.84 -6.88
N SER A 145 5.06 10.20 -6.86
CA SER A 145 4.85 8.93 -6.17
C SER A 145 5.26 8.99 -4.69
N LYS A 146 6.08 8.06 -4.21
CA LYS A 146 6.66 8.08 -2.85
C LYS A 146 7.43 9.37 -2.52
N GLY A 147 8.03 10.02 -3.52
CA GLY A 147 8.76 11.28 -3.35
C GLY A 147 7.90 12.38 -2.72
N ALA A 148 6.57 12.31 -2.88
CA ALA A 148 5.63 13.23 -2.24
C ALA A 148 5.65 13.12 -0.70
N VAL A 149 5.68 11.90 -0.16
CA VAL A 149 5.75 11.66 1.29
C VAL A 149 7.16 11.83 1.86
N ASP A 150 8.19 11.57 1.04
CA ASP A 150 9.59 11.91 1.37
C ASP A 150 9.75 13.44 1.52
N THR A 151 9.10 14.20 0.64
CA THR A 151 9.06 15.67 0.69
C THR A 151 8.32 16.18 1.94
N ASP A 152 7.17 15.58 2.29
CA ASP A 152 6.48 15.93 3.54
C ASP A 152 7.34 15.66 4.77
N ALA A 153 8.06 14.54 4.79
CA ALA A 153 8.99 14.21 5.87
C ALA A 153 10.09 15.27 5.98
N ALA A 154 10.73 15.64 4.85
CA ALA A 154 11.75 16.67 4.80
C ALA A 154 11.25 18.01 5.35
N ILE A 155 10.07 18.46 4.88
CA ILE A 155 9.50 19.76 5.23
C ILE A 155 9.09 19.82 6.70
N VAL A 156 8.32 18.84 7.16
CA VAL A 156 7.66 18.90 8.46
C VAL A 156 8.57 18.44 9.58
N HIS A 157 9.38 17.41 9.34
CA HIS A 157 10.13 16.72 10.40
C HIS A 157 11.64 16.93 10.32
N PHE A 158 12.19 17.36 9.18
CA PHE A 158 13.63 17.65 9.02
C PHE A 158 13.94 19.11 8.67
N GLY A 159 13.02 20.05 8.97
CA GLY A 159 13.27 21.49 8.92
C GLY A 159 13.34 22.10 7.52
N ALA A 160 12.93 21.39 6.47
CA ALA A 160 12.93 21.94 5.11
C ALA A 160 11.79 22.94 4.85
N ASN A 161 10.84 23.13 5.78
CA ASN A 161 9.80 24.16 5.68
C ASN A 161 10.35 25.59 5.50
N THR A 162 11.55 25.87 6.02
CA THR A 162 12.25 27.16 5.80
C THR A 162 13.01 27.23 4.46
N LYS A 163 13.22 26.09 3.80
CA LYS A 163 14.01 25.91 2.57
C LYS A 163 13.12 25.80 1.32
N VAL A 164 11.82 25.58 1.48
CA VAL A 164 10.88 25.35 0.39
C VAL A 164 9.81 26.45 0.38
N SER A 165 9.50 26.97 -0.80
CA SER A 165 8.43 27.97 -0.97
C SER A 165 7.09 27.35 -1.38
N ARG A 166 7.13 26.25 -2.13
CA ARG A 166 5.95 25.52 -2.63
C ARG A 166 6.31 24.10 -3.01
N VAL A 167 5.34 23.20 -2.91
CA VAL A 167 5.44 21.81 -3.39
C VAL A 167 4.34 21.55 -4.41
N PHE A 168 4.72 20.92 -5.51
CA PHE A 168 3.82 20.24 -6.42
C PHE A 168 4.02 18.74 -6.32
N THR A 169 2.95 17.96 -6.30
CA THR A 169 3.02 16.50 -6.30
C THR A 169 2.26 15.93 -7.48
N VAL A 170 2.83 14.92 -8.14
CA VAL A 170 2.22 14.18 -9.25
C VAL A 170 2.11 12.70 -8.86
N GLY A 171 0.91 12.12 -8.88
CA GLY A 171 0.67 10.73 -8.46
C GLY A 171 1.17 10.40 -7.04
N GLY A 172 1.16 11.37 -6.11
CA GLY A 172 1.81 11.23 -4.80
C GLY A 172 1.12 10.22 -3.88
N ALA A 173 1.84 9.39 -3.14
CA ALA A 173 1.25 8.34 -2.29
C ALA A 173 0.84 8.83 -0.88
N HIS A 174 0.09 9.94 -0.76
CA HIS A 174 -0.16 10.63 0.52
C HIS A 174 -0.90 9.80 1.58
N PHE A 175 -1.75 8.87 1.15
CA PHE A 175 -2.47 7.90 2.00
C PHE A 175 -2.08 6.45 1.72
N GLY A 176 -0.95 6.21 1.07
CA GLY A 176 -0.49 4.86 0.73
C GLY A 176 -1.28 4.21 -0.40
N THR A 177 -1.08 2.91 -0.59
CA THR A 177 -1.73 2.12 -1.66
C THR A 177 -1.99 0.69 -1.21
N SER A 178 -3.08 0.06 -1.68
CA SER A 178 -3.31 -1.37 -1.40
C SER A 178 -2.22 -2.27 -1.96
N LEU A 179 -1.50 -1.86 -3.00
CA LEU A 179 -0.39 -2.63 -3.55
C LEU A 179 0.71 -2.86 -2.51
N ALA A 180 0.97 -1.87 -1.64
CA ALA A 180 1.93 -1.98 -0.56
C ALA A 180 1.45 -2.94 0.54
N GLU A 181 0.14 -2.97 0.82
CA GLU A 181 -0.47 -3.92 1.74
C GLU A 181 -0.38 -5.35 1.17
N LEU A 182 -0.66 -5.52 -0.12
CA LEU A 182 -0.51 -6.82 -0.80
C LEU A 182 0.96 -7.27 -0.88
N ALA A 183 1.91 -6.33 -1.00
CA ALA A 183 3.35 -6.61 -1.01
C ALA A 183 3.84 -7.25 0.31
N ASN A 184 3.29 -6.77 1.42
CA ASN A 184 3.68 -7.19 2.76
C ASN A 184 2.77 -8.29 3.33
N ALA A 185 1.67 -8.63 2.65
CA ALA A 185 0.86 -9.77 3.02
C ALA A 185 1.60 -11.09 2.77
N ASP A 186 1.81 -11.90 3.83
CA ASP A 186 2.49 -13.21 3.80
C ASP A 186 2.08 -14.11 2.62
N LEU A 187 0.81 -14.03 2.20
CA LEU A 187 0.20 -14.87 1.16
C LEU A 187 0.63 -14.51 -0.27
N LEU A 188 1.06 -13.26 -0.51
CA LEU A 188 1.28 -12.69 -1.84
C LEU A 188 2.74 -12.32 -2.12
N ALA A 189 3.62 -12.46 -1.13
CA ALA A 189 5.09 -12.41 -1.30
C ALA A 189 5.58 -13.36 -2.43
N LEU A 190 4.81 -14.41 -2.72
CA LEU A 190 5.06 -15.38 -3.80
C LEU A 190 4.87 -14.83 -5.21
N LEU A 191 4.19 -13.70 -5.40
CA LEU A 191 3.95 -13.15 -6.73
C LEU A 191 5.19 -12.43 -7.29
N ASN A 192 6.07 -11.88 -6.43
CA ASN A 192 7.33 -11.19 -6.80
C ASN A 192 7.15 -10.25 -8.01
N ILE A 193 6.20 -9.33 -7.89
CA ILE A 193 5.77 -8.38 -8.93
C ILE A 193 6.40 -7.02 -8.65
N ILE A 194 6.71 -6.27 -9.70
CA ILE A 194 7.18 -4.89 -9.60
C ILE A 194 6.17 -4.08 -8.76
N PHE A 195 6.67 -3.35 -7.77
CA PHE A 195 5.90 -2.66 -6.71
C PHE A 195 5.42 -3.51 -5.53
N MET A 196 5.68 -4.82 -5.51
CA MET A 196 5.25 -5.75 -4.47
C MET A 196 6.43 -6.49 -3.80
N GLN A 197 7.49 -5.77 -3.45
CA GLN A 197 8.61 -6.32 -2.69
C GLN A 197 8.53 -5.85 -1.24
N ASP A 198 8.70 -6.76 -0.27
CA ASP A 198 8.80 -6.41 1.15
C ASP A 198 10.12 -5.66 1.39
N ASN A 199 10.01 -4.35 1.62
CA ASN A 199 11.12 -3.47 2.01
C ASN A 199 10.58 -2.26 2.78
N ASP A 200 11.48 -1.45 3.32
CA ASP A 200 11.12 -0.29 4.15
C ASP A 200 10.23 0.72 3.41
N ALA A 201 10.40 0.88 2.08
CA ALA A 201 9.55 1.75 1.27
C ALA A 201 8.13 1.21 1.12
N THR A 202 7.93 -0.08 0.82
CA THR A 202 6.57 -0.63 0.73
C THR A 202 5.90 -0.68 2.10
N LYS A 203 6.62 -1.04 3.17
CA LYS A 203 6.10 -0.98 4.55
C LYS A 203 5.61 0.41 4.93
N CYS A 204 6.36 1.46 4.57
CA CYS A 204 5.94 2.82 4.87
C CYS A 204 4.75 3.28 4.00
N LEU A 205 4.52 2.68 2.83
CA LEU A 205 3.43 3.04 1.92
C LEU A 205 2.13 2.26 2.16
N GLU A 206 2.08 1.41 3.18
CA GLU A 206 0.83 0.82 3.64
C GLU A 206 -0.13 1.90 4.15
N ARG A 207 -1.43 1.72 3.92
CA ARG A 207 -2.45 2.71 4.30
C ARG A 207 -2.46 2.99 5.80
N GLY A 208 -2.30 1.96 6.62
CA GLY A 208 -2.21 2.10 8.08
C GLY A 208 -1.01 2.96 8.50
N TYR A 209 0.16 2.74 7.90
CA TYR A 209 1.35 3.54 8.19
C TYR A 209 1.21 4.98 7.69
N MET A 210 0.64 5.17 6.50
CA MET A 210 0.40 6.51 5.96
C MET A 210 -0.64 7.29 6.76
N ASN A 211 -1.68 6.64 7.29
CA ASN A 211 -2.60 7.26 8.25
C ASN A 211 -1.88 7.71 9.53
N TYR A 212 -0.97 6.88 10.07
CA TYR A 212 -0.13 7.28 11.19
C TYR A 212 0.74 8.50 10.83
N PHE A 213 1.41 8.46 9.67
CA PHE A 213 2.23 9.56 9.21
C PHE A 213 1.43 10.86 9.06
N ARG A 214 0.22 10.80 8.48
CA ARG A 214 -0.70 11.94 8.39
C ARG A 214 -1.09 12.48 9.77
N SER A 215 -1.38 11.60 10.73
CA SER A 215 -1.77 11.98 12.10
C SER A 215 -0.73 12.85 12.83
N ILE A 216 0.55 12.64 12.55
CA ILE A 216 1.66 13.40 13.15
C ILE A 216 2.20 14.51 12.25
N THR A 217 1.70 14.63 11.01
CA THR A 217 2.20 15.56 9.99
C THR A 217 1.21 16.68 9.70
N ASP A 218 -0.07 16.39 9.54
CA ASP A 218 -1.02 17.33 8.93
C ASP A 218 -1.30 18.55 9.81
N ASN A 219 -1.35 18.36 11.13
CA ASN A 219 -1.53 19.44 12.12
C ASN A 219 -0.22 19.92 12.76
N ASN A 220 0.93 19.45 12.26
CA ASN A 220 2.22 19.85 12.78
C ASN A 220 2.49 21.35 12.50
N PRO A 221 3.02 22.13 13.47
CA PRO A 221 3.30 23.55 13.26
C PRO A 221 4.30 23.83 12.13
N ASN A 222 5.14 22.86 11.75
CA ASN A 222 6.06 22.98 10.62
C ASN A 222 5.41 22.75 9.26
N ASN A 223 4.16 22.26 9.20
CA ASN A 223 3.40 22.06 7.96
C ASN A 223 2.86 23.38 7.40
N THR A 224 3.77 24.27 7.01
CA THR A 224 3.45 25.65 6.58
C THR A 224 3.59 25.86 5.07
N VAL A 225 4.17 24.92 4.34
CA VAL A 225 4.42 25.04 2.90
C VAL A 225 3.16 24.66 2.13
N SER A 226 2.75 25.51 1.17
CA SER A 226 1.61 25.22 0.30
C SER A 226 1.90 24.04 -0.62
N VAL A 227 0.98 23.08 -0.68
CA VAL A 227 1.05 21.91 -1.57
C VAL A 227 -0.07 21.94 -2.60
N THR A 228 0.27 21.61 -3.84
CA THR A 228 -0.69 21.37 -4.93
C THR A 228 -0.49 19.94 -5.45
N THR A 229 -1.58 19.18 -5.58
CA THR A 229 -1.55 17.78 -6.04
C THR A 229 -2.17 17.63 -7.42
N LEU A 230 -1.61 16.70 -8.20
CA LEU A 230 -2.17 16.18 -9.43
C LEU A 230 -2.16 14.65 -9.28
N GLY A 231 -3.33 14.04 -9.20
CA GLY A 231 -3.46 12.58 -9.24
C GLY A 231 -3.76 12.12 -10.66
N GLY A 232 -3.22 10.98 -11.08
CA GLY A 232 -3.70 10.31 -12.28
C GLY A 232 -5.09 9.72 -12.01
N TRP A 233 -6.01 10.00 -12.93
CA TRP A 233 -7.37 9.52 -13.01
C TRP A 233 -7.56 8.90 -14.39
N GLY A 234 -6.97 7.73 -14.58
CA GLY A 234 -6.91 7.22 -15.93
C GLY A 234 -5.90 6.15 -16.11
N ASN A 235 -6.33 4.97 -15.70
CA ASN A 235 -5.89 3.84 -16.45
C ASN A 235 -6.99 2.79 -16.44
N GLY A 236 -7.41 2.38 -17.65
CA GLY A 236 -8.33 1.27 -17.86
C GLY A 236 -7.76 -0.05 -17.32
N PRO A 237 -8.42 -1.19 -17.55
CA PRO A 237 -8.00 -2.43 -16.90
C PRO A 237 -6.56 -2.85 -17.25
N LEU A 238 -5.97 -2.34 -18.35
CA LEU A 238 -4.67 -2.79 -18.87
C LEU A 238 -3.96 -1.73 -19.72
N ALA A 239 -2.92 -1.11 -19.15
CA ALA A 239 -1.91 -0.36 -19.88
C ALA A 239 -0.51 -0.94 -19.53
N ARG A 240 0.53 -0.12 -19.66
CA ARG A 240 1.93 -0.55 -19.47
C ARG A 240 2.25 -1.16 -18.10
N LEU A 241 1.41 -0.90 -17.09
CA LEU A 241 1.59 -1.36 -15.72
C LEU A 241 0.84 -2.65 -15.40
N SER A 242 0.38 -3.38 -16.42
CA SER A 242 -0.27 -4.70 -16.39
C SER A 242 -0.77 -5.14 -15.00
N ILE A 243 0.09 -5.76 -14.18
CA ILE A 243 -0.33 -6.39 -12.91
C ILE A 243 -0.74 -5.41 -11.80
N PRO A 244 0.12 -4.47 -11.32
CA PRO A 244 -0.30 -3.50 -10.29
C PRO A 244 -1.54 -2.70 -10.72
N GLN A 245 -1.64 -2.36 -12.00
CA GLN A 245 -2.80 -1.67 -12.55
C GLN A 245 -4.05 -2.54 -12.58
N GLY A 246 -3.96 -3.79 -13.01
CA GLY A 246 -5.11 -4.72 -12.99
C GLY A 246 -5.61 -4.99 -11.57
N LEU A 247 -4.70 -5.11 -10.61
CA LEU A 247 -5.04 -5.23 -9.18
C LEU A 247 -5.80 -4.00 -8.69
N LEU A 248 -5.27 -2.80 -8.91
CA LEU A 248 -5.92 -1.57 -8.46
C LEU A 248 -7.21 -1.24 -9.20
N TYR A 249 -7.28 -1.49 -10.52
CA TYR A 249 -8.50 -1.30 -11.29
C TYR A 249 -9.65 -2.12 -10.70
N LEU A 250 -9.37 -3.34 -10.23
CA LEU A 250 -10.37 -4.27 -9.72
C LEU A 250 -10.61 -4.11 -8.21
N ALA A 251 -9.63 -3.64 -7.45
CA ALA A 251 -9.73 -3.41 -6.00
C ALA A 251 -10.19 -1.99 -5.62
N GLU A 252 -9.65 -0.97 -6.27
CA GLU A 252 -9.83 0.46 -5.94
C GLU A 252 -10.59 1.25 -7.02
N GLY A 253 -10.88 0.61 -8.15
CA GLY A 253 -11.85 1.09 -9.13
C GLY A 253 -11.25 1.64 -10.42
N SER A 254 -12.09 1.70 -11.45
CA SER A 254 -11.82 2.19 -12.80
C SER A 254 -12.00 3.72 -12.92
N LYS A 255 -11.76 4.29 -14.12
CA LYS A 255 -12.11 5.69 -14.45
C LYS A 255 -13.55 6.04 -14.05
N SER A 256 -14.48 5.08 -14.16
CA SER A 256 -15.90 5.29 -13.84
C SER A 256 -16.30 4.88 -12.43
N SER A 257 -15.37 4.54 -11.53
CA SER A 257 -15.71 4.01 -10.20
C SER A 257 -14.67 4.29 -9.11
N GLY A 258 -13.94 5.41 -9.19
CA GLY A 258 -12.99 5.83 -8.15
C GLY A 258 -11.60 6.22 -8.65
N GLY A 259 -11.22 5.79 -9.87
CA GLY A 259 -10.03 6.20 -10.59
C GLY A 259 -8.69 5.83 -9.92
N ASN A 260 -7.72 5.41 -10.73
CA ASN A 260 -6.34 5.23 -10.28
C ASN A 260 -5.38 5.46 -11.44
N ASP A 261 -4.09 5.60 -11.15
CA ASP A 261 -3.03 5.74 -12.15
C ASP A 261 -2.29 4.42 -12.43
N GLY A 262 -2.76 3.30 -11.87
CA GLY A 262 -2.15 1.99 -11.96
C GLY A 262 -1.21 1.63 -10.80
N VAL A 263 -0.90 2.56 -9.90
CA VAL A 263 -0.12 2.30 -8.67
C VAL A 263 -0.73 2.96 -7.43
N ILE A 264 -1.37 4.11 -7.58
CA ILE A 264 -2.00 4.89 -6.52
C ILE A 264 -3.45 5.16 -6.92
N ALA A 265 -4.40 4.82 -6.05
CA ALA A 265 -5.77 5.28 -6.23
C ALA A 265 -5.84 6.80 -6.12
N TYR A 266 -6.63 7.43 -6.97
CA TYR A 266 -6.64 8.88 -7.08
C TYR A 266 -6.98 9.58 -5.75
N GLN A 267 -7.91 9.01 -4.98
CA GLN A 267 -8.24 9.50 -3.64
C GLN A 267 -7.02 9.47 -2.71
N ASN A 268 -6.18 8.44 -2.79
CA ASN A 268 -4.95 8.34 -2.01
C ASN A 268 -3.85 9.31 -2.49
N ALA A 269 -4.00 9.88 -3.69
CA ALA A 269 -3.14 10.93 -4.23
C ALA A 269 -3.51 12.35 -3.78
N LYS A 270 -4.61 12.52 -3.06
CA LYS A 270 -4.97 13.78 -2.42
C LYS A 270 -4.25 13.93 -1.09
N ARG A 271 -3.84 15.17 -0.78
CA ARG A 271 -3.22 15.52 0.51
C ARG A 271 -4.16 16.44 1.31
N PRO A 272 -4.33 16.25 2.62
CA PRO A 272 -5.18 17.15 3.41
C PRO A 272 -4.73 18.60 3.33
N ASN A 273 -5.71 19.52 3.34
CA ASN A 273 -5.50 20.97 3.28
C ASN A 273 -4.75 21.48 2.03
N SER A 274 -4.64 20.68 0.97
CA SER A 274 -3.93 21.01 -0.27
C SER A 274 -4.88 21.33 -1.43
N VAL A 275 -4.36 22.07 -2.41
CA VAL A 275 -5.05 22.32 -3.68
C VAL A 275 -4.93 21.07 -4.56
N SER A 276 -6.01 20.60 -5.17
CA SER A 276 -5.96 19.53 -6.16
C SER A 276 -6.26 20.11 -7.55
N LEU A 277 -5.29 20.05 -8.47
CA LEU A 277 -5.36 20.72 -9.78
C LEU A 277 -6.57 20.32 -10.62
N PHE A 278 -7.00 19.08 -10.46
CA PHE A 278 -8.14 18.51 -11.13
C PHE A 278 -8.90 17.68 -10.10
N GLU A 279 -10.21 17.88 -9.99
CA GLU A 279 -11.06 16.95 -9.25
C GLU A 279 -11.26 15.71 -10.11
N GLY A 280 -10.96 14.53 -9.57
CA GLY A 280 -11.59 13.28 -9.99
C GLY A 280 -13.06 13.45 -9.66
N LEU A 281 -13.92 13.32 -10.67
CA LEU A 281 -15.11 14.17 -10.72
C LEU A 281 -16.13 13.87 -9.65
N GLU A 282 -16.91 14.92 -9.38
CA GLU A 282 -18.18 14.84 -8.69
C GLU A 282 -18.98 13.64 -9.20
N PRO A 283 -19.36 12.71 -8.33
CA PRO A 283 -20.16 11.56 -8.71
C PRO A 283 -21.48 12.03 -9.32
N TYR A 284 -21.74 11.72 -10.59
CA TYR A 284 -23.06 11.95 -11.18
C TYR A 284 -23.84 10.65 -11.20
N LYS A 285 -25.11 10.72 -10.82
CA LYS A 285 -26.00 9.55 -10.85
C LYS A 285 -26.82 9.57 -12.12
N PHE A 286 -26.72 8.52 -12.92
CA PHE A 286 -27.64 8.27 -14.02
C PHE A 286 -28.33 6.92 -13.81
N LEU A 287 -29.66 6.93 -13.71
CA LEU A 287 -30.48 5.75 -13.40
C LEU A 287 -30.05 5.00 -12.12
N GLY A 288 -29.61 5.74 -11.09
CA GLY A 288 -29.18 5.15 -9.81
C GLY A 288 -27.77 4.57 -9.80
N ILE A 289 -27.07 4.56 -10.93
CA ILE A 289 -25.66 4.17 -11.05
C ILE A 289 -24.82 5.44 -10.93
N THR A 290 -23.84 5.43 -10.03
CA THR A 290 -22.87 6.51 -9.89
C THR A 290 -21.78 6.34 -10.94
N PHE A 291 -21.60 7.36 -11.77
CA PHE A 291 -20.52 7.47 -12.74
C PHE A 291 -19.59 8.61 -12.33
N TYR A 292 -18.35 8.53 -12.79
CA TYR A 292 -17.31 9.53 -12.58
C TYR A 292 -16.68 9.80 -13.95
N ASP A 293 -16.65 11.06 -14.40
CA ASP A 293 -16.24 11.44 -15.76
C ASP A 293 -15.04 12.40 -15.77
N GLY A 294 -13.80 11.87 -15.70
CA GLY A 294 -12.48 12.57 -15.63
C GLY A 294 -12.27 13.74 -16.61
N PRO A 295 -11.63 14.89 -16.27
CA PRO A 295 -11.00 15.68 -17.32
C PRO A 295 -9.89 14.83 -17.96
N ASP A 296 -9.80 14.86 -19.29
CA ASP A 296 -8.82 14.06 -20.05
C ASP A 296 -7.37 14.34 -19.62
N GLU A 297 -7.10 15.52 -19.06
CA GLU A 297 -5.82 15.92 -18.47
C GLU A 297 -5.34 14.99 -17.34
N THR A 298 -6.29 14.32 -16.68
CA THR A 298 -5.99 13.36 -15.63
C THR A 298 -5.94 11.92 -16.14
N ASP A 299 -6.22 11.66 -17.42
CA ASP A 299 -6.25 10.29 -17.96
C ASP A 299 -4.83 9.74 -18.20
N LEU A 300 -4.07 9.59 -17.11
CA LEU A 300 -2.64 9.36 -17.08
C LEU A 300 -2.30 8.20 -16.15
N ASP A 301 -1.38 7.36 -16.61
CA ASP A 301 -0.81 6.35 -15.73
C ASP A 301 0.33 6.87 -14.85
N HIS A 302 0.75 6.02 -13.91
CA HIS A 302 1.68 6.37 -12.85
C HIS A 302 3.05 6.85 -13.33
N PHE A 303 3.50 6.50 -14.55
CA PHE A 303 4.71 7.09 -15.12
C PHE A 303 4.38 8.15 -16.19
N GLU A 304 3.14 8.34 -16.62
CA GLU A 304 2.80 9.38 -17.60
C GLU A 304 2.76 10.72 -16.88
N VAL A 305 2.33 10.71 -15.63
CA VAL A 305 2.36 11.86 -14.73
C VAL A 305 3.77 12.45 -14.51
N THR A 306 4.85 11.75 -14.89
CA THR A 306 6.23 12.30 -14.86
C THR A 306 6.67 12.98 -16.15
N ARG A 307 5.88 12.89 -17.23
CA ARG A 307 6.17 13.58 -18.50
C ARG A 307 5.91 15.06 -18.32
N GLY A 308 6.95 15.87 -18.51
CA GLY A 308 6.94 17.30 -18.26
C GLY A 308 5.81 18.00 -18.99
N ASN A 309 5.59 17.68 -20.27
CA ASN A 309 4.57 18.31 -21.10
C ASN A 309 3.14 18.13 -20.57
N LEU A 310 2.89 17.11 -19.74
CA LEU A 310 1.57 16.77 -19.20
C LEU A 310 1.24 17.50 -17.89
N PHE A 311 2.23 17.84 -17.06
CA PHE A 311 1.98 18.53 -15.78
C PHE A 311 2.56 19.95 -15.74
N TRP A 312 3.68 20.19 -16.40
CA TRP A 312 4.46 21.42 -16.26
C TRP A 312 3.70 22.68 -16.66
N PRO A 313 2.90 22.70 -17.74
CA PRO A 313 2.12 23.89 -18.10
C PRO A 313 1.20 24.37 -16.95
N TYR A 314 0.61 23.45 -16.19
CA TYR A 314 -0.26 23.79 -15.06
C TYR A 314 0.53 24.36 -13.88
N PHE A 315 1.66 23.74 -13.52
CA PHE A 315 2.51 24.23 -12.44
C PHE A 315 3.16 25.57 -12.78
N LYS A 316 3.64 25.74 -14.02
CA LYS A 316 4.17 27.01 -14.52
C LYS A 316 3.13 28.13 -14.41
N ASN A 317 1.91 27.89 -14.85
CA ASN A 317 0.83 28.88 -14.76
C ASN A 317 0.57 29.34 -13.31
N ILE A 318 0.61 28.40 -12.36
CA ILE A 318 0.49 28.71 -10.92
C ILE A 318 1.70 29.54 -10.42
N LEU A 319 2.92 29.19 -10.86
CA LEU A 319 4.14 29.90 -10.48
C LEU A 319 4.20 31.32 -11.05
N GLU A 320 3.67 31.54 -12.25
CA GLU A 320 3.62 32.84 -12.93
C GLU A 320 2.44 33.70 -12.46
N GLY A 321 1.61 33.22 -11.52
CA GLY A 321 0.49 33.96 -10.96
C GLY A 321 -0.65 34.20 -11.96
N SER A 322 -0.69 33.44 -13.06
CA SER A 322 -1.75 33.56 -14.05
C SER A 322 -3.08 33.08 -13.46
N SER A 323 -4.06 33.98 -13.44
CA SER A 323 -5.39 33.75 -12.87
C SER A 323 -6.17 32.73 -13.71
N GLN A 324 -5.94 31.45 -13.49
CA GLN A 324 -6.91 30.44 -13.91
C GLN A 324 -8.20 30.71 -13.11
N ARG A 325 -9.22 31.25 -13.80
CA ARG A 325 -10.60 31.37 -13.30
C ARG A 325 -11.27 30.01 -13.02
N ARG A 326 -10.53 28.90 -13.01
CA ARG A 326 -11.04 27.59 -12.58
C ARG A 326 -11.08 27.60 -11.05
N SER A 327 -12.24 27.29 -10.47
CA SER A 327 -12.33 26.97 -9.04
C SER A 327 -11.47 25.73 -8.81
N VAL A 328 -10.28 25.91 -8.23
CA VAL A 328 -9.41 24.77 -7.95
C VAL A 328 -9.89 24.12 -6.66
N ALA A 329 -10.11 22.82 -6.73
CA ALA A 329 -10.51 21.98 -5.62
C ALA A 329 -9.56 22.13 -4.43
N ARG A 330 -10.11 22.06 -3.22
CA ARG A 330 -9.29 21.91 -2.03
C ARG A 330 -9.70 20.65 -1.28
N THR A 331 -8.72 19.79 -1.04
CA THR A 331 -8.92 18.65 -0.15
C THR A 331 -9.20 19.17 1.25
N LYS A 332 -10.27 18.68 1.87
CA LYS A 332 -10.68 19.08 3.23
C LYS A 332 -9.56 18.83 4.23
N LYS A 333 -9.61 19.55 5.36
CA LYS A 333 -8.66 19.36 6.46
C LYS A 333 -8.86 17.99 7.11
N SER A 334 -10.12 17.60 7.38
CA SER A 334 -10.48 16.24 7.73
C SER A 334 -10.74 15.47 6.44
N TYR A 335 -9.85 14.54 6.13
CA TYR A 335 -9.90 13.71 4.93
C TYR A 335 -9.14 12.42 5.20
N ASN A 336 -9.82 11.28 5.08
CA ASN A 336 -9.22 9.97 5.24
C ASN A 336 -9.86 8.95 4.28
N PRO A 337 -9.25 8.68 3.12
CA PRO A 337 -9.77 7.70 2.17
C PRO A 337 -9.66 6.26 2.69
N ASN A 338 -8.92 6.02 3.78
CA ASN A 338 -8.68 4.69 4.35
C ASN A 338 -9.66 4.36 5.50
N ALA A 339 -10.61 5.25 5.81
CA ALA A 339 -11.67 4.98 6.79
C ALA A 339 -12.64 3.90 6.31
N ILE A 340 -12.91 3.88 5.00
CA ILE A 340 -13.74 2.88 4.33
C ILE A 340 -12.95 2.34 3.16
N VAL A 341 -12.67 1.04 3.18
CA VAL A 341 -11.99 0.33 2.10
C VAL A 341 -12.91 -0.75 1.54
N SER A 342 -12.65 -1.17 0.30
CA SER A 342 -13.48 -2.19 -0.35
C SER A 342 -12.66 -3.12 -1.21
N SER A 343 -13.21 -4.30 -1.51
CA SER A 343 -12.57 -5.29 -2.37
C SER A 343 -13.59 -6.20 -3.05
N LYS A 344 -13.29 -6.59 -4.29
CA LYS A 344 -13.96 -7.66 -5.04
C LYS A 344 -13.09 -8.92 -5.21
N MET A 345 -11.85 -8.85 -4.73
CA MET A 345 -10.83 -9.88 -4.92
C MET A 345 -11.20 -11.18 -4.21
N GLN A 346 -10.77 -12.31 -4.76
CA GLN A 346 -10.69 -13.59 -4.04
C GLN A 346 -9.23 -14.06 -4.08
N ILE A 347 -8.76 -14.69 -3.01
CA ILE A 347 -7.46 -15.36 -3.03
C ILE A 347 -7.70 -16.84 -2.85
N THR A 348 -7.23 -17.63 -3.81
CA THR A 348 -7.31 -19.09 -3.78
C THR A 348 -6.15 -19.68 -3.01
N GLN A 349 -6.39 -20.84 -2.40
CA GLN A 349 -5.36 -21.66 -1.80
C GLN A 349 -5.56 -23.12 -2.15
N SER A 350 -4.46 -23.85 -2.19
CA SER A 350 -4.49 -25.31 -2.33
C SER A 350 -4.99 -25.91 -1.03
N VAL A 351 -6.17 -26.52 -1.05
CA VAL A 351 -6.70 -27.29 0.07
C VAL A 351 -6.88 -28.73 -0.42
N GLY A 352 -6.05 -29.65 0.10
CA GLY A 352 -6.07 -31.05 -0.34
C GLY A 352 -5.66 -31.25 -1.80
N GLY A 353 -4.73 -30.43 -2.31
CA GLY A 353 -4.27 -30.47 -3.70
C GLY A 353 -5.26 -29.87 -4.71
N GLN A 354 -6.30 -29.17 -4.25
CA GLN A 354 -7.30 -28.53 -5.09
C GLN A 354 -7.38 -27.04 -4.78
N GLN A 355 -7.29 -26.20 -5.83
CA GLN A 355 -7.50 -24.76 -5.74
C GLN A 355 -8.83 -24.40 -6.39
N GLU A 356 -9.76 -23.86 -5.62
CA GLU A 356 -11.12 -23.58 -6.09
C GLU A 356 -11.53 -22.13 -5.80
N PHE A 357 -12.36 -21.56 -6.68
CA PHE A 357 -12.95 -20.23 -6.54
C PHE A 357 -14.41 -20.22 -6.99
N LEU A 358 -15.15 -19.18 -6.61
CA LEU A 358 -16.54 -18.99 -6.99
C LEU A 358 -16.65 -17.85 -8.01
N VAL A 359 -17.54 -18.01 -8.98
CA VAL A 359 -17.96 -16.93 -9.88
C VAL A 359 -19.40 -16.60 -9.54
N GLU A 360 -19.64 -15.40 -9.02
CA GLU A 360 -21.00 -14.91 -8.74
C GLU A 360 -21.73 -14.43 -10.00
N GLU A 361 -23.04 -14.24 -9.88
CA GLU A 361 -23.83 -13.55 -10.90
C GLU A 361 -23.30 -12.12 -11.14
N ASN A 362 -23.29 -11.72 -12.42
CA ASN A 362 -22.84 -10.39 -12.85
C ASN A 362 -21.37 -10.08 -12.52
N ALA A 363 -20.51 -11.08 -12.29
CA ALA A 363 -19.08 -10.90 -12.05
C ALA A 363 -18.32 -10.19 -13.18
N GLY A 364 -18.89 -10.12 -14.39
CA GLY A 364 -18.23 -9.54 -15.56
C GLY A 364 -17.09 -10.43 -16.07
N ASN A 365 -16.04 -9.84 -16.63
CA ASN A 365 -14.84 -10.59 -16.98
C ASN A 365 -14.07 -11.01 -15.72
N ILE A 366 -13.54 -12.23 -15.74
CA ILE A 366 -12.63 -12.74 -14.73
C ILE A 366 -11.18 -12.60 -15.21
N THR A 367 -10.35 -12.00 -14.36
CA THR A 367 -8.90 -11.96 -14.52
C THR A 367 -8.24 -12.63 -13.33
N MET A 368 -7.15 -13.33 -13.55
CA MET A 368 -6.37 -14.00 -12.51
C MET A 368 -4.95 -13.46 -12.47
N VAL A 369 -4.40 -13.24 -11.28
CA VAL A 369 -2.95 -13.08 -11.09
C VAL A 369 -2.41 -14.41 -10.61
N ALA A 370 -1.40 -14.94 -11.32
CA ALA A 370 -0.72 -16.16 -10.94
C ALA A 370 0.78 -16.08 -11.29
N ASN A 371 1.58 -16.82 -10.55
CA ASN A 371 3.00 -17.05 -10.82
C ASN A 371 3.16 -18.52 -11.22
N LEU A 372 3.46 -18.77 -12.50
CA LEU A 372 3.60 -20.11 -13.06
C LEU A 372 5.06 -20.36 -13.46
N SER A 373 5.55 -21.58 -13.26
CA SER A 373 6.82 -22.02 -13.84
C SER A 373 6.76 -22.13 -15.36
N SER A 374 7.89 -21.82 -16.02
CA SER A 374 8.03 -21.83 -17.48
C SER A 374 7.47 -23.09 -18.16
N GLY A 375 6.67 -22.89 -19.21
CA GLY A 375 6.01 -23.94 -19.98
C GLY A 375 4.62 -24.35 -19.48
N GLN A 376 4.19 -23.88 -18.31
CA GLN A 376 2.85 -24.18 -17.78
C GLN A 376 1.77 -23.29 -18.40
N GLN A 377 0.52 -23.78 -18.38
CA GLN A 377 -0.67 -23.03 -18.80
C GLN A 377 -1.66 -22.95 -17.66
N LEU A 378 -2.19 -21.75 -17.39
CA LEU A 378 -3.29 -21.59 -16.45
C LEU A 378 -4.60 -22.00 -17.11
N SER A 379 -5.26 -23.00 -16.55
CA SER A 379 -6.59 -23.42 -16.98
C SER A 379 -7.52 -23.55 -15.79
N VAL A 380 -8.81 -23.41 -16.02
CA VAL A 380 -9.85 -23.60 -15.01
C VAL A 380 -10.93 -24.52 -15.53
N GLN A 381 -11.58 -25.26 -14.63
CA GLN A 381 -12.67 -26.16 -14.94
C GLN A 381 -13.84 -25.87 -14.00
N ARG A 382 -15.04 -25.75 -14.56
CA ARG A 382 -16.25 -25.64 -13.74
C ARG A 382 -16.55 -26.99 -13.09
N ILE A 383 -16.79 -27.01 -11.78
CA ILE A 383 -17.16 -28.23 -11.06
C ILE A 383 -18.47 -28.78 -11.64
N GLY A 384 -18.47 -30.06 -12.02
CA GLY A 384 -19.60 -30.72 -12.68
C GLY A 384 -19.62 -30.57 -14.21
N SER A 385 -18.64 -29.90 -14.81
CA SER A 385 -18.44 -29.82 -16.27
C SER A 385 -17.15 -30.52 -16.69
N SER A 386 -17.11 -31.07 -17.90
CA SER A 386 -15.87 -31.57 -18.54
C SER A 386 -15.11 -30.47 -19.30
N GLU A 387 -15.68 -29.28 -19.44
CA GLU A 387 -15.09 -28.16 -20.17
C GLU A 387 -13.94 -27.52 -19.38
N VAL A 388 -12.78 -27.46 -20.03
CA VAL A 388 -11.58 -26.78 -19.51
C VAL A 388 -11.40 -25.46 -20.26
N ILE A 389 -11.38 -24.37 -19.52
CA ILE A 389 -11.23 -23.01 -20.02
C ILE A 389 -9.78 -22.59 -19.81
N ARG A 390 -9.08 -22.26 -20.91
CA ARG A 390 -7.69 -21.81 -20.85
C ARG A 390 -7.64 -20.30 -20.64
N ALA A 391 -6.84 -19.87 -19.68
CA ALA A 391 -6.62 -18.45 -19.46
C ALA A 391 -5.59 -17.91 -20.46
N VAL A 392 -5.83 -16.71 -20.98
CA VAL A 392 -4.96 -16.05 -21.96
C VAL A 392 -4.03 -15.08 -21.22
N PRO A 393 -2.70 -15.19 -21.36
CA PRO A 393 -1.78 -14.22 -20.78
C PRO A 393 -2.07 -12.82 -21.33
N VAL A 394 -2.06 -11.83 -20.45
CA VAL A 394 -2.47 -10.46 -20.80
C VAL A 394 -1.33 -9.63 -21.39
N SER A 395 -0.06 -9.95 -21.10
CA SER A 395 1.09 -9.30 -21.73
C SER A 395 1.89 -10.31 -22.60
N ASN A 396 2.37 -9.85 -23.76
CA ASN A 396 3.28 -10.58 -24.63
C ASN A 396 4.76 -10.32 -24.28
N THR A 397 5.04 -9.55 -23.23
CA THR A 397 6.35 -8.95 -22.94
C THR A 397 6.88 -9.41 -21.59
N ALA A 398 7.22 -10.69 -21.50
CA ALA A 398 8.38 -11.18 -20.76
C ALA A 398 8.47 -12.68 -21.00
N LYS A 399 9.68 -13.19 -21.11
CA LYS A 399 9.96 -14.63 -21.17
C LYS A 399 9.61 -15.38 -19.86
N ASP A 400 8.97 -14.70 -18.90
CA ASP A 400 8.65 -15.18 -17.57
C ASP A 400 7.13 -15.19 -17.34
N GLN A 401 6.59 -16.36 -17.00
CA GLN A 401 5.14 -16.65 -16.89
C GLN A 401 4.50 -16.14 -15.57
N LYS A 402 4.98 -14.99 -15.07
CA LYS A 402 4.38 -14.24 -13.97
C LYS A 402 3.46 -13.18 -14.55
N GLY A 403 2.16 -13.26 -14.30
CA GLY A 403 1.28 -12.39 -15.05
C GLY A 403 -0.18 -12.37 -14.64
N LEU A 404 -0.88 -11.45 -15.29
CA LEU A 404 -2.33 -11.45 -15.40
C LEU A 404 -2.74 -12.40 -16.51
N TYR A 405 -3.77 -13.17 -16.24
CA TYR A 405 -4.38 -14.12 -17.14
C TYR A 405 -5.87 -13.83 -17.26
N LYS A 406 -6.37 -13.61 -18.46
CA LYS A 406 -7.78 -13.32 -18.72
C LYS A 406 -8.53 -14.61 -19.02
N LEU A 407 -9.62 -14.83 -18.30
CA LEU A 407 -10.58 -15.92 -18.54
C LEU A 407 -11.83 -15.44 -19.30
N GLY A 408 -12.11 -14.14 -19.28
CA GLY A 408 -13.33 -13.58 -19.88
C GLY A 408 -14.55 -13.81 -19.00
N LYS A 409 -15.75 -13.75 -19.57
CA LYS A 409 -17.00 -13.97 -18.84
C LYS A 409 -17.20 -15.46 -18.59
N LEU A 410 -17.38 -15.83 -17.32
CA LEU A 410 -17.65 -17.20 -16.89
C LEU A 410 -19.09 -17.35 -16.41
N VAL A 411 -19.67 -18.54 -16.59
CA VAL A 411 -20.99 -18.87 -16.05
C VAL A 411 -20.90 -18.96 -14.52
N PRO A 412 -21.87 -18.44 -13.75
CA PRO A 412 -21.83 -18.52 -12.29
C PRO A 412 -21.69 -19.95 -11.76
N GLY A 413 -20.91 -20.11 -10.69
CA GLY A 413 -20.67 -21.40 -10.04
C GLY A 413 -19.25 -21.58 -9.53
N LYS A 414 -18.93 -22.82 -9.13
CA LYS A 414 -17.63 -23.19 -8.58
C LYS A 414 -16.67 -23.63 -9.67
N TYR A 415 -15.45 -23.13 -9.63
CA TYR A 415 -14.37 -23.46 -10.54
C TYR A 415 -13.17 -24.00 -9.78
N ARG A 416 -12.43 -24.87 -10.43
CA ARG A 416 -11.15 -25.41 -9.99
C ARG A 416 -10.06 -24.91 -10.93
N ILE A 417 -8.92 -24.53 -10.38
CA ILE A 417 -7.71 -24.25 -11.16
C ILE A 417 -7.07 -25.59 -11.50
N VAL A 418 -6.95 -25.86 -12.79
CA VAL A 418 -6.32 -27.06 -13.35
C VAL A 418 -4.90 -26.66 -13.76
N SER A 419 -4.02 -26.63 -12.77
CA SER A 419 -2.58 -26.36 -12.94
C SER A 419 -1.79 -27.47 -12.25
N ASN A 420 -0.62 -27.81 -12.77
CA ASN A 420 0.29 -28.78 -12.16
C ASN A 420 1.04 -28.20 -10.94
N GLU A 421 0.87 -26.89 -10.67
CA GLU A 421 1.50 -26.20 -9.55
C GLU A 421 0.48 -25.66 -8.57
N GLU A 422 0.76 -25.83 -7.28
CA GLU A 422 -0.06 -25.34 -6.17
C GLU A 422 0.23 -23.88 -5.80
N THR A 423 0.41 -23.00 -6.78
CA THR A 423 0.68 -21.57 -6.51
C THR A 423 -0.61 -20.81 -6.20
N PRO A 424 -0.71 -20.01 -5.12
CA PRO A 424 -1.87 -19.18 -4.86
C PRO A 424 -2.19 -18.27 -6.05
N ALA A 425 -3.48 -18.18 -6.41
CA ALA A 425 -3.94 -17.27 -7.44
C ALA A 425 -4.92 -16.23 -6.88
N VAL A 426 -4.78 -15.00 -7.36
CA VAL A 426 -5.70 -13.91 -7.05
C VAL A 426 -6.75 -13.84 -8.15
N ILE A 427 -8.03 -13.97 -7.80
CA ILE A 427 -9.16 -13.89 -8.71
C ILE A 427 -9.77 -12.50 -8.62
N LEU A 428 -9.91 -11.83 -9.76
CA LEU A 428 -10.35 -10.46 -9.84
C LEU A 428 -11.53 -10.36 -10.83
N PRO A 429 -12.77 -10.33 -10.31
CA PRO A 429 -13.94 -10.06 -11.12
C PRO A 429 -14.09 -8.56 -11.41
N GLU A 430 -14.51 -8.22 -12.62
CA GLU A 430 -14.75 -6.84 -13.07
C GLU A 430 -15.92 -6.17 -12.31
N SER A 431 -16.97 -6.93 -12.03
CA SER A 431 -18.18 -6.49 -11.34
C SER A 431 -18.66 -7.56 -10.36
N GLY A 432 -19.90 -7.45 -9.86
CA GLY A 432 -20.50 -8.43 -8.96
C GLY A 432 -20.54 -7.97 -7.51
N ILE A 433 -20.15 -8.86 -6.59
CA ILE A 433 -20.26 -8.63 -5.15
C ILE A 433 -19.01 -7.93 -4.63
N GLN A 434 -19.20 -6.93 -3.77
CA GLN A 434 -18.14 -6.15 -3.14
C GLN A 434 -18.27 -6.24 -1.62
N VAL A 435 -17.13 -6.44 -0.97
CA VAL A 435 -17.00 -6.31 0.48
C VAL A 435 -16.54 -4.90 0.77
N VAL A 436 -17.24 -4.23 1.69
CA VAL A 436 -16.87 -2.92 2.22
C VAL A 436 -16.51 -3.10 3.70
N LEU A 437 -15.41 -2.52 4.14
CA LEU A 437 -14.95 -2.53 5.52
C LEU A 437 -14.77 -1.08 6.00
N ASN A 438 -15.47 -0.72 7.07
CA ASN A 438 -15.13 0.41 7.91
C ASN A 438 -14.06 -0.02 8.91
N THR A 439 -12.92 0.66 8.89
CA THR A 439 -11.72 0.30 9.67
C THR A 439 -11.77 0.80 11.13
N GLY A 440 -12.87 1.41 11.56
CA GLY A 440 -12.98 2.07 12.87
C GLY A 440 -12.29 3.44 12.94
N LEU A 441 -11.85 3.92 11.78
CA LEU A 441 -11.27 5.23 11.52
C LEU A 441 -12.31 6.19 10.94
N THR A 442 -12.03 7.49 10.95
CA THR A 442 -12.86 8.53 10.33
C THR A 442 -11.98 9.57 9.62
N ASP A 443 -12.59 10.57 9.00
CA ASP A 443 -11.88 11.72 8.42
C ASP A 443 -11.07 12.51 9.47
N GLU A 444 -11.46 12.45 10.74
CA GLU A 444 -10.80 13.09 11.88
C GLU A 444 -9.93 12.11 12.69
N LYS A 445 -10.29 10.82 12.69
CA LYS A 445 -9.59 9.76 13.43
C LYS A 445 -8.77 8.92 12.47
N LEU A 446 -7.51 9.29 12.30
CA LEU A 446 -6.57 8.60 11.40
C LEU A 446 -5.94 7.35 12.04
N VAL A 447 -5.84 7.30 13.36
CA VAL A 447 -5.24 6.18 14.10
C VAL A 447 -6.18 5.65 15.17
N HIS A 448 -5.99 4.39 15.54
CA HIS A 448 -6.64 3.82 16.72
C HIS A 448 -5.75 4.03 17.96
N THR A 449 -6.33 4.38 19.10
CA THR A 449 -5.62 4.47 20.38
C THR A 449 -5.88 3.23 21.21
N ASN A 450 -4.84 2.71 21.85
CA ASN A 450 -4.92 1.44 22.58
C ASN A 450 -5.73 1.47 23.90
N ASP A 451 -6.36 2.59 24.24
CA ASP A 451 -7.21 2.77 25.41
C ASP A 451 -8.71 2.59 25.13
N ALA A 452 -9.08 2.30 23.87
CA ALA A 452 -10.46 2.06 23.47
C ALA A 452 -10.59 0.74 22.71
N PRO A 453 -11.73 0.04 22.80
CA PRO A 453 -12.00 -1.08 21.90
C PRO A 453 -11.97 -0.64 20.43
N LEU A 454 -11.35 -1.43 19.57
CA LEU A 454 -11.42 -1.24 18.11
C LEU A 454 -12.73 -1.85 17.61
N THR A 455 -13.52 -1.06 16.91
CA THR A 455 -14.76 -1.53 16.27
C THR A 455 -14.55 -1.54 14.77
N LEU A 456 -14.79 -2.69 14.14
CA LEU A 456 -14.81 -2.86 12.70
C LEU A 456 -16.24 -3.14 12.27
N SER A 457 -16.65 -2.61 11.11
CA SER A 457 -17.93 -2.99 10.51
C SER A 457 -17.79 -3.29 9.03
N SER A 458 -18.49 -4.31 8.55
CA SER A 458 -18.45 -4.73 7.16
C SER A 458 -19.85 -4.84 6.57
N SER A 459 -19.96 -4.45 5.30
CA SER A 459 -21.16 -4.56 4.50
C SER A 459 -20.85 -5.33 3.22
N ILE A 460 -21.76 -6.21 2.81
CA ILE A 460 -21.63 -6.99 1.59
C ILE A 460 -22.72 -6.53 0.63
N VAL A 461 -22.28 -5.94 -0.48
CA VAL A 461 -23.16 -5.27 -1.43
C VAL A 461 -22.94 -5.80 -2.84
N ARG A 462 -23.99 -5.74 -3.67
CA ARG A 462 -23.86 -5.92 -5.12
C ARG A 462 -23.45 -4.61 -5.78
N ALA A 463 -23.03 -4.66 -7.04
CA ALA A 463 -22.71 -3.48 -7.84
C ALA A 463 -23.80 -2.39 -7.86
N ASN A 464 -25.08 -2.76 -7.70
CA ASN A 464 -26.21 -1.82 -7.61
C ASN A 464 -26.47 -1.28 -6.19
N GLY A 465 -25.59 -1.55 -5.22
CA GLY A 465 -25.72 -1.15 -3.82
C GLY A 465 -26.67 -1.99 -2.97
N SER A 466 -27.37 -2.98 -3.55
CA SER A 466 -28.27 -3.86 -2.79
C SER A 466 -27.49 -4.82 -1.90
N VAL A 467 -28.05 -5.12 -0.73
CA VAL A 467 -27.48 -6.10 0.22
C VAL A 467 -27.62 -7.52 -0.34
N VAL A 468 -26.58 -8.34 -0.15
CA VAL A 468 -26.63 -9.76 -0.53
C VAL A 468 -27.49 -10.54 0.46
N ASN A 469 -28.50 -11.25 -0.05
CA ASN A 469 -29.48 -11.99 0.75
C ASN A 469 -29.16 -13.50 0.74
N GLU A 470 -28.06 -13.87 1.36
CA GLU A 470 -27.70 -15.28 1.62
C GLU A 470 -27.00 -15.41 2.98
N LYS A 471 -26.74 -16.64 3.42
CA LYS A 471 -26.01 -16.88 4.66
C LYS A 471 -24.53 -16.57 4.47
N ILE A 472 -24.08 -15.48 5.08
CA ILE A 472 -22.69 -15.01 4.97
C ILE A 472 -21.92 -15.40 6.23
N LYS A 473 -20.69 -15.86 6.04
CA LYS A 473 -19.67 -16.04 7.08
C LYS A 473 -18.56 -15.02 6.85
N ILE A 474 -18.15 -14.37 7.92
CA ILE A 474 -17.04 -13.43 7.92
C ILE A 474 -16.04 -13.86 8.97
N SER A 475 -14.80 -14.04 8.56
CA SER A 475 -13.65 -14.21 9.45
C SER A 475 -12.63 -13.15 9.13
N ALA A 476 -11.95 -12.63 10.15
CA ALA A 476 -10.82 -11.74 9.96
C ALA A 476 -9.64 -12.13 10.85
N MET A 477 -8.46 -11.73 10.41
CA MET A 477 -7.22 -11.87 11.15
C MET A 477 -6.57 -10.49 11.26
N LEU A 478 -6.31 -10.07 12.49
CA LEU A 478 -5.61 -8.83 12.80
C LEU A 478 -4.18 -9.16 13.23
N LYS A 479 -3.18 -8.79 12.42
CA LYS A 479 -1.77 -9.17 12.62
C LYS A 479 -0.88 -7.94 12.77
N ARG A 480 -0.13 -7.85 13.86
CA ARG A 480 0.90 -6.81 14.04
C ARG A 480 2.21 -7.25 13.42
N GLU A 481 2.63 -6.59 12.36
CA GLU A 481 3.86 -6.96 11.63
C GLU A 481 5.04 -6.05 11.94
N VAL A 482 4.80 -4.74 12.00
CA VAL A 482 5.84 -3.73 12.27
C VAL A 482 5.42 -2.79 13.38
N ASN A 483 6.40 -2.25 14.09
CA ASN A 483 6.17 -1.15 15.03
C ASN A 483 6.03 0.19 14.27
N LEU A 484 5.66 1.27 14.97
CA LEU A 484 5.51 2.61 14.35
C LEU A 484 6.85 3.19 13.83
N LYS A 485 7.97 2.58 14.23
CA LYS A 485 9.33 2.87 13.78
C LYS A 485 9.76 1.96 12.60
N LEU A 486 8.82 1.27 11.95
CA LEU A 486 9.03 0.30 10.86
C LEU A 486 10.00 -0.86 11.19
N GLY A 487 10.38 -1.02 12.45
CA GLY A 487 11.13 -2.18 12.91
C GLY A 487 10.20 -3.39 13.06
N ASN A 488 10.77 -4.59 12.86
CA ASN A 488 10.05 -5.84 13.09
C ASN A 488 9.43 -5.85 14.49
N ALA A 489 8.16 -6.20 14.56
CA ALA A 489 7.42 -6.38 15.79
C ALA A 489 7.32 -7.87 16.13
N SER A 490 7.18 -8.20 17.42
CA SER A 490 6.68 -9.52 17.82
C SER A 490 5.30 -9.72 17.18
N SER A 491 5.15 -10.79 16.38
CA SER A 491 3.90 -11.09 15.68
C SER A 491 2.81 -11.38 16.71
N VAL A 492 1.81 -10.50 16.74
CA VAL A 492 0.57 -10.68 17.50
C VAL A 492 -0.54 -10.87 16.48
N GLU A 493 -1.17 -12.03 16.51
CA GLU A 493 -2.23 -12.44 15.58
C GLU A 493 -3.51 -12.70 16.35
N ILE A 494 -4.53 -11.88 16.07
CA ILE A 494 -5.82 -11.86 16.77
C ILE A 494 -6.91 -12.24 15.76
N PRO A 495 -7.55 -13.41 15.90
CA PRO A 495 -8.72 -13.75 15.09
C PRO A 495 -9.91 -12.87 15.52
N VAL A 496 -10.54 -12.23 14.55
CA VAL A 496 -11.66 -11.31 14.73
C VAL A 496 -12.94 -11.98 14.22
N ASN A 497 -13.91 -12.14 15.11
CA ASN A 497 -15.22 -12.69 14.79
C ASN A 497 -16.21 -11.55 14.56
N PHE A 498 -16.93 -11.62 13.45
CA PHE A 498 -17.97 -10.67 13.10
C PHE A 498 -19.34 -11.23 13.44
N GLU A 499 -20.18 -10.42 14.06
CA GLU A 499 -21.56 -10.72 14.38
C GLU A 499 -22.48 -9.91 13.46
N LYS A 500 -23.58 -10.53 13.02
CA LYS A 500 -24.55 -9.85 12.16
C LYS A 500 -25.34 -8.84 12.99
N ASN A 501 -25.30 -7.57 12.58
CA ASN A 501 -26.09 -6.48 13.17
C ASN A 501 -26.90 -5.77 12.06
N GLY A 502 -28.19 -6.11 11.95
CA GLY A 502 -29.05 -5.65 10.87
C GLY A 502 -28.54 -6.08 9.48
N ASN A 503 -28.24 -5.10 8.63
CA ASN A 503 -27.68 -5.32 7.28
C ASN A 503 -26.14 -5.36 7.26
N ASN A 504 -25.50 -5.07 8.38
CA ASN A 504 -24.05 -5.03 8.53
C ASN A 504 -23.56 -6.19 9.40
N TYR A 505 -22.25 -6.31 9.45
CA TYR A 505 -21.54 -7.20 10.34
C TYR A 505 -20.58 -6.38 11.17
N GLU A 506 -20.54 -6.58 12.47
CA GLU A 506 -19.73 -5.79 13.39
C GLU A 506 -18.83 -6.70 14.21
N ALA A 507 -17.62 -6.22 14.49
CA ALA A 507 -16.69 -6.88 15.37
C ALA A 507 -16.10 -5.87 16.34
N GLN A 508 -16.06 -6.24 17.62
CA GLN A 508 -15.42 -5.44 18.66
C GLN A 508 -14.20 -6.18 19.19
N ILE A 509 -13.04 -5.56 19.02
CA ILE A 509 -11.75 -6.01 19.53
C ILE A 509 -11.51 -5.25 20.83
N THR A 510 -11.56 -5.99 21.95
CA THR A 510 -11.41 -5.47 23.32
C THR A 510 -10.02 -5.72 23.90
N GLU A 511 -9.18 -6.42 23.14
CA GLU A 511 -7.77 -6.67 23.38
C GLU A 511 -7.02 -5.36 23.54
N SER A 512 -6.10 -5.30 24.50
CA SER A 512 -5.14 -4.20 24.56
C SER A 512 -4.14 -4.38 23.41
N LEU A 513 -4.24 -3.51 22.41
CA LEU A 513 -3.38 -3.54 21.23
C LEU A 513 -2.10 -2.75 21.51
N THR A 514 -0.93 -3.39 21.44
CA THR A 514 0.36 -2.70 21.50
C THR A 514 0.53 -1.78 20.29
N SER A 515 1.18 -0.63 20.45
CA SER A 515 1.40 0.30 19.34
C SER A 515 2.16 -0.33 18.15
N GLY A 516 1.74 -0.03 16.93
CA GLY A 516 2.29 -0.62 15.70
C GLY A 516 1.30 -0.59 14.55
N ILE A 517 1.70 -1.20 13.44
CA ILE A 517 0.85 -1.37 12.26
C ILE A 517 0.26 -2.77 12.27
N TYR A 518 -1.06 -2.82 12.16
CA TYR A 518 -1.82 -4.05 12.13
C TYR A 518 -2.44 -4.25 10.77
N HIS A 519 -2.12 -5.37 10.13
CA HIS A 519 -2.80 -5.85 8.94
C HIS A 519 -4.14 -6.49 9.32
N ILE A 520 -5.16 -6.20 8.54
CA ILE A 520 -6.49 -6.78 8.62
C ILE A 520 -6.69 -7.59 7.34
N THR A 521 -6.72 -8.91 7.48
CA THR A 521 -7.13 -9.82 6.41
C THR A 521 -8.54 -10.31 6.69
N LEU A 522 -9.51 -9.83 5.91
CA LEU A 522 -10.93 -10.15 6.01
C LEU A 522 -11.32 -11.13 4.91
N HIS A 523 -11.91 -12.26 5.29
CA HIS A 523 -12.48 -13.24 4.39
C HIS A 523 -13.99 -13.31 4.58
N VAL A 524 -14.69 -13.16 3.45
CA VAL A 524 -16.15 -13.20 3.41
C VAL A 524 -16.55 -14.31 2.46
N SER A 525 -17.41 -15.22 2.92
CA SER A 525 -17.93 -16.32 2.11
C SER A 525 -19.43 -16.43 2.26
N GLY A 526 -20.10 -16.69 1.15
CA GLY A 526 -21.48 -17.11 1.11
C GLY A 526 -21.61 -18.37 0.24
N GLU A 527 -22.84 -18.70 -0.15
CA GLU A 527 -23.11 -19.84 -1.03
C GLU A 527 -22.69 -19.56 -2.48
N SER A 528 -22.85 -18.31 -2.93
CA SER A 528 -22.63 -17.93 -4.33
C SER A 528 -21.30 -17.20 -4.58
N PHE A 529 -20.61 -16.79 -3.52
CA PHE A 529 -19.39 -15.98 -3.64
C PHE A 529 -18.39 -16.22 -2.51
N ALA A 530 -17.12 -15.91 -2.80
CA ALA A 530 -16.09 -15.70 -1.80
C ALA A 530 -15.36 -14.38 -2.12
N LYS A 531 -14.88 -13.68 -1.09
CA LYS A 531 -14.15 -12.42 -1.20
C LYS A 531 -13.08 -12.30 -0.13
N THR A 532 -12.01 -11.61 -0.45
CA THR A 532 -10.89 -11.30 0.44
C THR A 532 -10.60 -9.81 0.36
N LEU A 533 -10.44 -9.18 1.50
CA LEU A 533 -10.04 -7.78 1.64
C LEU A 533 -8.82 -7.74 2.56
N ILE A 534 -7.76 -7.09 2.10
CA ILE A 534 -6.54 -6.86 2.88
C ILE A 534 -6.41 -5.35 3.04
N THR A 535 -6.17 -4.89 4.27
CA THR A 535 -5.79 -3.51 4.56
C THR A 535 -4.95 -3.43 5.85
N SER A 536 -4.48 -2.25 6.26
CA SER A 536 -3.83 -2.05 7.54
C SER A 536 -4.30 -0.79 8.27
N ILE A 537 -4.15 -0.80 9.59
CA ILE A 537 -4.40 0.33 10.48
C ILE A 537 -3.20 0.56 11.40
N ALA A 538 -3.02 1.79 11.85
CA ALA A 538 -2.08 2.09 12.92
C ALA A 538 -2.77 2.13 14.28
N VAL A 539 -2.14 1.50 15.26
CA VAL A 539 -2.45 1.62 16.68
C VAL A 539 -1.36 2.43 17.35
N THR A 540 -1.74 3.47 18.10
CA THR A 540 -0.82 4.33 18.84
C THR A 540 -1.11 4.26 20.33
N ASP A 541 -0.08 4.49 21.14
CA ASP A 541 -0.25 4.72 22.57
C ASP A 541 -0.97 6.05 22.81
N LYS A 542 -1.70 6.17 23.92
CA LYS A 542 -2.31 7.43 24.35
C LYS A 542 -1.24 8.50 24.57
N PRO A 543 -1.45 9.77 24.17
CA PRO A 543 -0.53 10.86 24.51
C PRO A 543 -0.63 11.24 26.00
N LYS A 544 0.12 10.55 26.89
CA LYS A 544 0.76 11.09 28.12
C LYS A 544 1.45 9.98 28.94
N ALA A 545 2.68 10.33 29.39
CA ALA A 545 3.59 9.70 30.35
C ALA A 545 3.82 8.19 30.18
N GLU A 546 5.06 7.84 29.83
CA GLU A 546 5.63 6.50 29.74
C GLU A 546 4.93 5.49 30.68
N LEU A 547 4.03 4.71 30.08
CA LEU A 547 3.60 3.45 30.66
C LEU A 547 4.53 2.41 30.08
N ASN A 548 5.29 1.75 30.97
CA ASN A 548 6.03 0.56 30.64
C ASN A 548 5.06 -0.45 30.02
N ASN A 549 5.09 -0.56 28.69
CA ASN A 549 4.41 -1.61 27.96
C ASN A 549 5.07 -2.93 28.38
N THR A 550 4.46 -3.61 29.35
CA THR A 550 4.72 -5.03 29.58
C THR A 550 4.36 -5.76 28.31
N LEU A 551 5.39 -6.11 27.54
CA LEU A 551 5.35 -7.12 26.50
C LEU A 551 4.54 -8.30 27.03
N PHE A 552 3.48 -8.69 26.34
CA PHE A 552 2.94 -10.03 26.51
C PHE A 552 4.08 -10.99 26.20
N SER A 553 4.56 -11.72 27.20
CA SER A 553 5.64 -12.68 27.01
C SER A 553 5.14 -13.79 26.09
N ASP A 554 5.94 -14.15 25.09
CA ASP A 554 5.79 -15.32 24.22
C ASP A 554 5.73 -16.68 24.97
N ALA A 555 5.65 -16.67 26.31
CA ALA A 555 5.87 -17.80 27.20
C ALA A 555 4.64 -18.71 27.41
N ASP A 556 3.43 -18.28 27.04
CA ASP A 556 2.21 -19.02 27.41
C ASP A 556 1.84 -20.13 26.43
N LEU A 557 2.29 -20.01 25.17
CA LEU A 557 1.95 -20.89 24.06
C LEU A 557 3.13 -20.98 23.09
N SER A 558 3.58 -22.18 22.75
CA SER A 558 4.58 -22.39 21.68
C SER A 558 4.34 -23.68 20.92
N VAL A 559 4.88 -23.77 19.70
CA VAL A 559 4.64 -24.89 18.78
C VAL A 559 5.98 -25.37 18.22
N PHE A 560 6.25 -26.68 18.34
CA PHE A 560 7.52 -27.28 17.89
C PHE A 560 7.36 -28.74 17.42
N PRO A 561 8.06 -29.15 16.35
CA PRO A 561 8.80 -28.31 15.40
C PRO A 561 7.85 -27.43 14.58
N ASN A 562 8.35 -26.29 14.12
CA ASN A 562 7.62 -25.36 13.26
C ASN A 562 8.64 -24.68 12.31
N PRO A 563 8.67 -25.02 11.01
CA PRO A 563 7.73 -25.87 10.27
C PRO A 563 7.68 -27.34 10.72
N THR A 564 6.56 -28.03 10.49
CA THR A 564 6.39 -29.47 10.71
C THR A 564 6.05 -30.20 9.41
N LYS A 565 6.52 -31.45 9.26
CA LYS A 565 6.15 -32.36 8.16
C LYS A 565 5.09 -33.40 8.58
N GLY A 566 4.45 -33.19 9.73
CA GLY A 566 3.53 -34.15 10.32
C GLY A 566 3.38 -33.91 11.82
N ALA A 567 4.17 -34.60 12.65
CA ALA A 567 4.07 -34.51 14.11
C ALA A 567 4.52 -33.15 14.66
N PHE A 568 3.74 -32.55 15.55
CA PHE A 568 4.08 -31.33 16.27
C PHE A 568 3.52 -31.34 17.69
N THR A 569 4.14 -30.57 18.58
CA THR A 569 3.69 -30.40 19.97
C THR A 569 3.34 -28.95 20.22
N VAL A 570 2.15 -28.73 20.77
CA VAL A 570 1.75 -27.44 21.35
C VAL A 570 2.12 -27.47 22.82
N ARG A 571 3.09 -26.64 23.22
CA ARG A 571 3.45 -26.43 24.62
C ARG A 571 2.61 -25.29 25.18
N LEU A 572 2.06 -25.52 26.36
CA LEU A 572 1.15 -24.64 27.07
C LEU A 572 1.70 -24.38 28.47
N GLN A 573 1.50 -23.17 28.99
CA GLN A 573 1.61 -22.97 30.44
C GLN A 573 0.49 -23.74 31.15
N ALA A 574 0.80 -24.34 32.31
CA ALA A 574 -0.16 -25.11 33.09
C ALA A 574 -1.39 -24.24 33.45
N GLN A 575 -2.55 -24.63 32.93
CA GLN A 575 -3.81 -23.93 33.18
C GLN A 575 -4.44 -24.47 34.47
N THR A 576 -4.91 -23.59 35.35
CA THR A 576 -5.55 -23.97 36.62
C THR A 576 -6.96 -24.54 36.44
N LYS A 577 -7.56 -24.37 35.27
CA LYS A 577 -8.88 -24.89 34.88
C LYS A 577 -8.79 -25.61 33.53
N PRO A 578 -9.71 -26.54 33.22
CA PRO A 578 -9.85 -27.07 31.87
C PRO A 578 -10.00 -25.94 30.85
N SER A 579 -9.36 -26.07 29.70
CA SER A 579 -9.34 -25.08 28.63
C SER A 579 -9.48 -25.77 27.27
N GLN A 580 -9.34 -25.05 26.17
CA GLN A 580 -9.44 -25.59 24.81
C GLN A 580 -8.36 -25.03 23.91
N VAL A 581 -7.61 -25.88 23.21
CA VAL A 581 -6.79 -25.43 22.08
C VAL A 581 -7.64 -25.41 20.81
N THR A 582 -7.63 -24.29 20.10
CA THR A 582 -8.32 -24.15 18.80
C THR A 582 -7.29 -23.88 17.71
N ILE A 583 -7.35 -24.64 16.62
CA ILE A 583 -6.53 -24.41 15.42
C ILE A 583 -7.39 -23.67 14.41
N TYR A 584 -6.87 -22.56 13.91
CA TYR A 584 -7.42 -21.76 12.83
C TYR A 584 -6.53 -21.95 11.60
N ASN A 585 -7.11 -21.86 10.40
CA ASN A 585 -6.32 -21.64 9.21
C ASN A 585 -5.90 -20.17 9.15
N HIS A 586 -5.03 -19.84 8.19
CA HIS A 586 -4.60 -18.46 7.97
C HIS A 586 -5.74 -17.45 7.68
N GLN A 587 -6.94 -17.91 7.28
CA GLN A 587 -8.14 -17.09 7.10
C GLN A 587 -8.87 -16.75 8.41
N GLY A 588 -8.39 -17.24 9.55
CA GLY A 588 -9.08 -17.11 10.83
C GLY A 588 -10.29 -18.04 10.96
N VAL A 589 -10.44 -19.04 10.09
CA VAL A 589 -11.51 -20.05 10.19
C VAL A 589 -11.04 -21.20 11.07
N ILE A 590 -11.91 -21.62 12.01
CA ILE A 590 -11.63 -22.77 12.89
C ILE A 590 -11.57 -24.07 12.09
N VAL A 591 -10.46 -24.79 12.24
CA VAL A 591 -10.21 -26.09 11.60
C VAL A 591 -10.38 -27.24 12.59
N GLN A 592 -9.83 -27.11 13.81
CA GLN A 592 -9.90 -28.16 14.85
C GLN A 592 -10.00 -27.57 16.26
N ARG A 593 -10.54 -28.35 17.20
CA ARG A 593 -10.66 -28.00 18.62
C ARG A 593 -10.26 -29.18 19.51
N PHE A 594 -9.46 -28.93 20.54
CA PHE A 594 -8.97 -29.93 21.48
C PHE A 594 -9.22 -29.49 22.92
N ALA A 595 -9.82 -30.35 23.74
CA ALA A 595 -9.94 -30.09 25.17
C ALA A 595 -8.57 -30.23 25.87
N ILE A 596 -8.25 -29.29 26.75
CA ILE A 596 -7.04 -29.30 27.59
C ILE A 596 -7.48 -29.53 29.03
N LYS A 597 -6.90 -30.54 29.69
CA LYS A 597 -7.15 -30.81 31.10
C LYS A 597 -6.43 -29.78 31.98
N ALA A 598 -6.91 -29.55 33.20
CA ALA A 598 -6.19 -28.75 34.17
C ALA A 598 -4.76 -29.30 34.36
N ASN A 599 -3.77 -28.40 34.46
CA ASN A 599 -2.33 -28.68 34.55
C ASN A 599 -1.69 -29.41 33.35
N GLN A 600 -2.42 -29.62 32.24
CA GLN A 600 -1.81 -30.17 31.02
C GLN A 600 -0.93 -29.10 30.35
N THR A 601 0.33 -29.43 30.12
CA THR A 601 1.34 -28.50 29.56
C THR A 601 1.77 -28.84 28.14
N ASN A 602 1.33 -29.98 27.60
CA ASN A 602 1.69 -30.42 26.26
C ASN A 602 0.49 -31.08 25.58
N LEU A 603 0.37 -30.82 24.28
CA LEU A 603 -0.57 -31.48 23.37
C LEU A 603 0.22 -31.94 22.13
N ALA A 604 0.48 -33.23 22.02
CA ALA A 604 1.11 -33.84 20.86
C ALA A 604 0.06 -34.10 19.79
N LEU A 605 0.29 -33.60 18.57
CA LEU A 605 -0.60 -33.65 17.42
C LEU A 605 0.16 -34.10 16.18
N ASN A 606 -0.57 -34.49 15.14
CA ASN A 606 -0.01 -34.84 13.84
C ASN A 606 -0.86 -34.21 12.74
N ALA A 607 -0.24 -33.38 11.89
CA ALA A 607 -0.92 -32.62 10.85
C ALA A 607 -1.66 -33.53 9.85
N GLU A 608 -1.08 -34.66 9.45
CA GLU A 608 -1.68 -35.62 8.53
C GLU A 608 -2.92 -36.28 9.15
N ALA A 609 -2.80 -36.73 10.42
CA ALA A 609 -3.93 -37.33 11.15
C ALA A 609 -5.07 -36.32 11.39
N LEU A 610 -4.75 -35.03 11.45
CA LEU A 610 -5.74 -33.94 11.58
C LEU A 610 -6.31 -33.49 10.23
N GLY A 611 -5.83 -34.04 9.12
CA GLY A 611 -6.23 -33.63 7.78
C GLY A 611 -5.88 -32.16 7.50
N LEU A 612 -4.73 -31.68 7.98
CA LEU A 612 -4.22 -30.34 7.70
C LEU A 612 -3.31 -30.42 6.46
N PRO A 613 -3.73 -29.87 5.30
CA PRO A 613 -2.85 -29.72 4.15
C PRO A 613 -1.59 -28.91 4.44
N LYS A 614 -0.64 -28.91 3.50
CA LYS A 614 0.48 -27.97 3.51
C LYS A 614 -0.05 -26.54 3.54
N GLY A 615 0.50 -25.71 4.42
CA GLY A 615 0.03 -24.35 4.59
C GLY A 615 0.25 -23.78 5.98
N MET A 616 -0.26 -22.56 6.19
CA MET A 616 -0.13 -21.82 7.44
C MET A 616 -1.40 -21.91 8.28
N TYR A 617 -1.21 -22.14 9.58
CA TYR A 617 -2.25 -22.28 10.60
C TYR A 617 -1.89 -21.46 11.84
N PHE A 618 -2.88 -21.21 12.69
CA PHE A 618 -2.73 -20.48 13.95
C PHE A 618 -3.36 -21.25 15.10
N ILE A 619 -2.66 -21.36 16.22
CA ILE A 619 -3.10 -22.10 17.40
C ILE A 619 -3.44 -21.10 18.51
N LYS A 620 -4.62 -21.26 19.13
CA LYS A 620 -5.13 -20.43 20.23
C LYS A 620 -5.38 -21.28 21.47
N LEU A 621 -5.12 -20.76 22.67
CA LEU A 621 -5.43 -21.41 23.95
C LEU A 621 -6.60 -20.73 24.67
N GLY A 622 -7.70 -21.44 24.84
CA GLY A 622 -8.91 -21.01 25.54
C GLY A 622 -9.48 -19.70 24.98
N ASP A 623 -9.82 -18.80 25.90
CA ASP A 623 -10.27 -17.44 25.59
C ASP A 623 -9.10 -16.48 25.34
N SER A 624 -7.84 -16.93 25.41
CA SER A 624 -6.68 -16.09 25.07
C SER A 624 -6.79 -15.64 23.63
N LYS A 625 -6.82 -14.33 23.40
CA LYS A 625 -6.97 -13.71 22.08
C LYS A 625 -5.66 -13.69 21.28
N LEU A 626 -4.57 -14.23 21.83
CA LEU A 626 -3.28 -14.42 21.18
C LEU A 626 -3.19 -15.80 20.52
N THR A 627 -2.59 -15.85 19.34
CA THR A 627 -2.34 -17.11 18.62
C THR A 627 -0.86 -17.32 18.31
N LYS A 628 -0.48 -18.59 18.06
CA LYS A 628 0.84 -18.97 17.58
C LYS A 628 0.77 -19.61 16.20
N ARG A 629 1.60 -19.11 15.29
CA ARG A 629 1.75 -19.64 13.94
C ARG A 629 2.29 -21.07 13.93
N LEU A 630 1.76 -21.89 13.03
CA LEU A 630 2.18 -23.25 12.67
C LEU A 630 2.28 -23.33 11.14
N ILE A 631 3.40 -23.80 10.62
CA ILE A 631 3.62 -24.06 9.20
C ILE A 631 3.68 -25.58 9.01
N VAL A 632 2.80 -26.12 8.15
CA VAL A 632 2.81 -27.51 7.70
C VAL A 632 3.48 -27.56 6.33
N ASP A 633 4.61 -28.26 6.24
CA ASP A 633 5.46 -28.40 5.04
C ASP A 633 5.27 -29.76 4.34
#